data_AF-A0A249PKW5-F1
#
_entry.id   AF-A0A249PKW5-F1
#
_cell.length_a   1.000
_cell.length_b   1.000
_cell.length_c   1.000
_cell.angle_alpha   90.00
_cell.angle_beta   90.00
_cell.angle_gamma   90.00
#
_symmetry.space_group_name_H-M   'P 1'
#
loop_
_entity.id
_entity.type
_entity.pdbx_description
1 polymer ?
#
loop_
_entity_poly.entity_id
_entity_poly.type
_entity_poly.pdbx_seq_one_letter_code
_entity_poly.pdbx_strand_id
1 'polypeptide(L)'
;MIQTTMGLMTAAALGNSAAAQSSEEPGADRRARGLEALRAVGGGDVSRNLDPLSPDLSTLLIEHAYGDVMARPGLPQKTRELINVAVITTLGTARPALRFHIAGMLETGWSPREVVETLLHSVVYGGFPFALDAMLLARDVFAERGVTVGTGTGRPDGDDWVLGVEQLLKTGGDDAGAFVRRVIEGSGPSPDLDRLTVEFAHGEIWNRPGLALKDRELATLAMVIAIGNLDSRVRFHVEACLRTGWTRAEITELLIQMPVYIGWPQALTAVAPALDVFAEVEAGGLAAPSLTGEAIATQRSQSEPDDARFNRGVSAMAATSQVSGEGVVDAFRDIAPDLGRYIVEFAYGEVFSRLGLDLKSRELATVAALTARGTAADETPLKVHVEAALNTGATKQEVTEAILHMLPYAGFSRVQAAMAVATQVFSDP
;
A
#
# COMPACT_ATOMS: atom_id res chain seq x y z
N MET A 1 -2.96 16.81 53.79
CA MET A 1 -3.28 18.25 53.75
C MET A 1 -2.01 19.00 53.34
N ILE A 2 -1.75 19.09 52.03
CA ILE A 2 -0.65 19.90 51.46
C ILE A 2 -1.22 20.50 50.19
N GLN A 3 -1.41 21.82 50.21
CA GLN A 3 -1.91 22.64 49.11
C GLN A 3 -0.83 22.81 48.04
N THR A 4 -1.22 22.70 46.77
CA THR A 4 -0.38 23.04 45.62
C THR A 4 -0.93 24.33 45.01
N THR A 5 -0.19 25.42 45.13
CA THR A 5 -0.49 26.71 44.48
C THR A 5 0.14 26.73 43.08
N MET A 6 -0.69 26.68 42.03
CA MET A 6 -0.29 27.02 40.66
C MET A 6 -0.31 28.55 40.51
N GLY A 7 0.86 29.13 40.21
CA GLY A 7 0.97 30.52 39.79
C GLY A 7 0.63 30.69 38.32
N LEU A 8 -0.38 31.51 38.03
CA LEU A 8 -0.68 32.01 36.70
C LEU A 8 0.39 33.05 36.28
N MET A 9 1.04 32.83 35.14
CA MET A 9 1.78 33.88 34.44
C MET A 9 0.82 34.69 33.57
N THR A 10 0.84 36.00 33.78
CA THR A 10 0.11 37.04 33.04
C THR A 10 0.75 37.28 31.66
N ALA A 11 -0.06 37.17 30.61
CA ALA A 11 0.31 37.59 29.25
C ALA A 11 0.17 39.12 29.13
N ALA A 12 1.25 39.79 28.70
CA ALA A 12 1.27 41.22 28.42
C ALA A 12 0.64 41.51 27.05
N ALA A 13 -0.24 42.51 27.03
CA ALA A 13 -0.93 43.02 25.86
C ALA A 13 0.02 43.75 24.90
N LEU A 14 -0.09 43.46 23.60
CA LEU A 14 0.47 44.29 22.53
C LEU A 14 -0.63 44.67 21.53
N GLY A 15 -0.94 45.97 21.52
CA GLY A 15 -1.17 46.80 20.33
C GLY A 15 -2.20 46.35 19.30
N ASN A 16 -3.41 46.90 19.42
CA ASN A 16 -4.45 46.87 18.39
C ASN A 16 -4.09 47.86 17.26
N SER A 17 -3.92 47.39 16.02
CA SER A 17 -4.01 48.24 14.83
C SER A 17 -5.13 47.71 13.94
N ALA A 18 -6.15 48.56 13.74
CA ALA A 18 -7.34 48.25 12.97
C ALA A 18 -7.00 47.90 11.51
N ALA A 19 -7.12 46.61 11.18
CA ALA A 19 -7.32 46.15 9.82
C ALA A 19 -8.82 45.91 9.62
N ALA A 20 -9.35 46.42 8.51
CA ALA A 20 -10.74 46.26 8.12
C ALA A 20 -11.15 44.78 8.19
N GLN A 21 -12.12 44.47 9.05
CA GLN A 21 -12.77 43.16 9.07
C GLN A 21 -13.55 43.03 7.76
N SER A 22 -13.08 42.17 6.86
CA SER A 22 -13.90 41.69 5.75
C SER A 22 -15.13 40.99 6.32
N SER A 23 -16.30 41.28 5.77
CA SER A 23 -17.59 40.71 6.16
C SER A 23 -17.78 39.28 5.65
N GLU A 24 -16.71 38.51 5.50
CA GLU A 24 -16.78 37.11 5.08
C GLU A 24 -16.87 36.23 6.32
N GLU A 25 -17.91 35.38 6.39
CA GLU A 25 -18.00 34.38 7.45
C GLU A 25 -16.73 33.49 7.39
N PRO A 26 -16.01 33.27 8.51
CA PRO A 26 -14.76 32.50 8.52
C PRO A 26 -14.84 31.08 7.90
N GLY A 27 -16.04 30.52 7.76
CA GLY A 27 -16.29 29.23 7.09
C GLY A 27 -16.46 29.34 5.56
N ALA A 28 -16.90 30.49 5.04
CA ALA A 28 -17.14 30.68 3.61
C ALA A 28 -15.85 30.52 2.77
N ASP A 29 -14.73 31.04 3.29
CA ASP A 29 -13.39 30.89 2.70
C ASP A 29 -12.90 29.42 2.74
N ARG A 30 -13.11 28.72 3.87
CA ARG A 30 -12.76 27.27 3.98
C ARG A 30 -13.55 26.41 3.01
N ARG A 31 -14.86 26.66 2.91
CA ARG A 31 -15.73 25.95 1.97
C ARG A 31 -15.33 26.18 0.53
N ALA A 32 -15.02 27.43 0.16
CA ALA A 32 -14.56 27.77 -1.17
C ALA A 32 -13.26 27.01 -1.53
N ARG A 33 -12.27 27.04 -0.64
CA ARG A 33 -11.02 26.26 -0.79
C ARG A 33 -11.28 24.76 -0.93
N GLY A 34 -12.18 24.22 -0.11
CA GLY A 34 -12.56 22.82 -0.14
C GLY A 34 -13.16 22.40 -1.47
N LEU A 35 -14.09 23.19 -2.00
CA LEU A 35 -14.68 22.96 -3.32
C LEU A 35 -13.67 23.12 -4.45
N GLU A 36 -12.70 24.03 -4.33
CA GLU A 36 -11.60 24.16 -5.28
C GLU A 36 -10.69 22.93 -5.28
N ALA A 37 -10.27 22.46 -4.09
CA ALA A 37 -9.46 21.25 -3.95
C ALA A 37 -10.18 20.01 -4.49
N LEU A 38 -11.50 19.86 -4.23
CA LEU A 38 -12.32 18.81 -4.82
C LEU A 38 -12.33 18.87 -6.36
N ARG A 39 -12.53 20.06 -6.94
CA ARG A 39 -12.53 20.24 -8.41
C ARG A 39 -11.17 19.91 -9.02
N ALA A 40 -10.07 20.24 -8.33
CA ALA A 40 -8.72 19.97 -8.80
C ALA A 40 -8.41 18.47 -8.98
N VAL A 41 -9.18 17.59 -8.34
CA VAL A 41 -9.08 16.13 -8.47
C VAL A 41 -10.28 15.50 -9.19
N GLY A 42 -11.07 16.32 -9.92
CA GLY A 42 -12.18 15.84 -10.73
C GLY A 42 -13.49 15.65 -9.96
N GLY A 43 -13.55 16.14 -8.72
CA GLY A 43 -14.75 16.17 -7.89
C GLY A 43 -15.67 17.36 -8.17
N GLY A 44 -16.85 17.32 -7.57
CA GLY A 44 -17.84 18.40 -7.61
C GLY A 44 -18.28 18.79 -6.21
N ASP A 45 -19.39 19.54 -6.13
CA ASP A 45 -20.01 19.83 -4.83
C ASP A 45 -20.74 18.59 -4.31
N VAL A 46 -20.07 17.88 -3.41
CA VAL A 46 -20.55 16.63 -2.79
C VAL A 46 -21.71 16.85 -1.81
N SER A 47 -22.00 18.10 -1.43
CA SER A 47 -23.12 18.43 -0.53
C SER A 47 -24.47 17.96 -1.08
N ARG A 48 -24.64 17.99 -2.41
CA ARG A 48 -25.86 17.52 -3.08
C ARG A 48 -26.23 16.07 -2.74
N ASN A 49 -25.21 15.25 -2.47
CA ASN A 49 -25.38 13.84 -2.15
C ASN A 49 -25.38 13.59 -0.63
N LEU A 50 -24.61 14.38 0.12
CA LEU A 50 -24.40 14.16 1.55
C LEU A 50 -25.40 14.92 2.44
N ASP A 51 -25.83 16.13 2.07
CA ASP A 51 -26.74 16.96 2.88
C ASP A 51 -28.06 16.26 3.23
N PRO A 52 -28.69 15.47 2.33
CA PRO A 52 -29.89 14.71 2.67
C PRO A 52 -29.67 13.66 3.79
N LEU A 53 -28.44 13.19 3.96
CA LEU A 53 -28.06 12.23 5.01
C LEU A 53 -27.51 12.95 6.25
N SER A 54 -26.56 13.87 6.06
CA SER A 54 -25.92 14.66 7.09
C SER A 54 -25.23 15.90 6.49
N PRO A 55 -25.79 17.10 6.67
CA PRO A 55 -25.13 18.35 6.26
C PRO A 55 -23.84 18.61 7.05
N ASP A 56 -23.74 18.09 8.27
CA ASP A 56 -22.51 18.16 9.07
C ASP A 56 -21.39 17.34 8.42
N LEU A 57 -21.69 16.16 7.87
CA LEU A 57 -20.70 15.35 7.16
C LEU A 57 -20.20 16.04 5.88
N SER A 58 -21.11 16.69 5.16
CA SER A 58 -20.79 17.53 4.00
C SER A 58 -19.85 18.68 4.38
N THR A 59 -20.13 19.35 5.50
CA THR A 59 -19.30 20.43 6.05
C THR A 59 -17.92 19.92 6.48
N LEU A 60 -17.85 18.80 7.20
CA LEU A 60 -16.59 18.18 7.60
C LEU A 60 -15.74 17.76 6.39
N LEU A 61 -16.36 17.16 5.38
CA LEU A 61 -15.65 16.73 4.18
C LEU A 61 -15.14 17.93 3.37
N ILE A 62 -16.03 18.89 3.06
CA ILE A 62 -15.68 20.00 2.18
C ILE A 62 -14.76 20.98 2.89
N GLU A 63 -15.14 21.48 4.07
CA GLU A 63 -14.38 22.54 4.73
C GLU A 63 -13.13 22.02 5.43
N HIS A 64 -13.22 20.88 6.12
CA HIS A 64 -12.11 20.42 6.96
C HIS A 64 -11.17 19.49 6.18
N ALA A 65 -11.69 18.38 5.63
CA ALA A 65 -10.84 17.45 4.90
C ALA A 65 -10.26 18.09 3.63
N TYR A 66 -11.09 18.69 2.78
CA TYR A 66 -10.58 19.33 1.57
C TYR A 66 -10.05 20.75 1.81
N GLY A 67 -10.78 21.60 2.53
CA GLY A 67 -10.45 23.03 2.68
C GLY A 67 -9.29 23.33 3.63
N ASP A 68 -9.12 22.56 4.70
CA ASP A 68 -8.08 22.78 5.71
C ASP A 68 -6.89 21.81 5.59
N VAL A 69 -7.10 20.62 4.99
CA VAL A 69 -6.04 19.60 4.81
C VAL A 69 -5.59 19.48 3.36
N MET A 70 -6.47 19.12 2.43
CA MET A 70 -6.05 18.90 1.03
C MET A 70 -5.65 20.17 0.29
N ALA A 71 -6.23 21.32 0.63
CA ALA A 71 -5.91 22.60 0.00
C ALA A 71 -4.56 23.19 0.47
N ARG A 72 -3.88 22.58 1.45
CA ARG A 72 -2.64 23.11 2.01
C ARG A 72 -1.53 23.15 0.94
N PRO A 73 -0.80 24.27 0.79
CA PRO A 73 0.12 24.49 -0.33
C PRO A 73 1.44 23.73 -0.21
N GLY A 74 1.75 23.13 0.95
CA GLY A 74 3.02 22.44 1.18
C GLY A 74 3.17 21.13 0.40
N LEU A 75 2.09 20.61 -0.21
CA LEU A 75 2.13 19.44 -1.07
C LEU A 75 1.13 19.61 -2.24
N PRO A 76 1.53 19.44 -3.51
CA PRO A 76 0.64 19.58 -4.66
C PRO A 76 -0.46 18.53 -4.69
N GLN A 77 -1.62 18.85 -5.29
CA GLN A 77 -2.74 17.89 -5.44
C GLN A 77 -2.31 16.60 -6.14
N LYS A 78 -1.46 16.71 -7.17
CA LYS A 78 -0.86 15.54 -7.85
C LYS A 78 -0.23 14.57 -6.85
N THR A 79 0.61 15.06 -5.95
CA THR A 79 1.27 14.21 -4.94
C THR A 79 0.29 13.72 -3.85
N ARG A 80 -0.73 14.52 -3.50
CA ARG A 80 -1.77 14.08 -2.56
C ARG A 80 -2.57 12.89 -3.09
N GLU A 81 -2.89 12.88 -4.38
CA GLU A 81 -3.60 11.76 -5.02
C GLU A 81 -2.78 10.47 -5.05
N LEU A 82 -1.46 10.56 -5.24
CA LEU A 82 -0.55 9.41 -5.10
C LEU A 82 -0.66 8.79 -3.69
N ILE A 83 -0.63 9.62 -2.64
CA ILE A 83 -0.80 9.18 -1.25
C ILE A 83 -2.17 8.53 -1.04
N ASN A 84 -3.24 9.17 -1.54
CA ASN A 84 -4.62 8.68 -1.38
C ASN A 84 -4.79 7.28 -2.01
N VAL A 85 -4.36 7.13 -3.26
CA VAL A 85 -4.44 5.84 -3.96
C VAL A 85 -3.58 4.79 -3.27
N ALA A 86 -2.36 5.12 -2.84
CA ALA A 86 -1.47 4.20 -2.13
C ALA A 86 -2.10 3.68 -0.82
N VAL A 87 -2.67 4.58 -0.02
CA VAL A 87 -3.32 4.26 1.27
C VAL A 87 -4.57 3.42 1.05
N ILE A 88 -5.50 3.89 0.23
CA ILE A 88 -6.81 3.23 0.09
C ILE A 88 -6.65 1.83 -0.53
N THR A 89 -5.72 1.69 -1.48
CA THR A 89 -5.37 0.38 -2.05
C THR A 89 -4.90 -0.58 -0.96
N THR A 90 -3.96 -0.13 -0.12
CA THR A 90 -3.37 -0.97 0.94
C THR A 90 -4.35 -1.27 2.08
N LEU A 91 -5.44 -0.52 2.24
CA LEU A 91 -6.51 -0.85 3.18
C LEU A 91 -7.51 -1.87 2.62
N GLY A 92 -7.76 -1.87 1.31
CA GLY A 92 -8.63 -2.83 0.63
C GLY A 92 -10.13 -2.72 0.95
N THR A 93 -10.59 -1.63 1.58
CA THR A 93 -11.97 -1.51 2.09
C THR A 93 -12.87 -0.50 1.37
N ALA A 94 -12.33 0.55 0.74
CA ALA A 94 -13.11 1.69 0.25
C ALA A 94 -13.07 1.85 -1.29
N ARG A 95 -13.60 0.85 -2.03
CA ARG A 95 -13.58 0.84 -3.50
C ARG A 95 -14.14 2.11 -4.16
N PRO A 96 -15.27 2.71 -3.74
CA PRO A 96 -15.77 3.94 -4.35
C PRO A 96 -14.79 5.12 -4.21
N ALA A 97 -14.13 5.24 -3.05
CA ALA A 97 -13.12 6.25 -2.82
C ALA A 97 -11.85 5.98 -3.64
N LEU A 98 -11.39 4.72 -3.68
CA LEU A 98 -10.24 4.34 -4.51
C LEU A 98 -10.48 4.67 -5.98
N ARG A 99 -11.65 4.33 -6.50
CA ARG A 99 -12.07 4.63 -7.87
C ARG A 99 -12.06 6.14 -8.15
N PHE A 100 -12.57 6.94 -7.20
CA PHE A 100 -12.53 8.40 -7.29
C PHE A 100 -11.08 8.92 -7.36
N HIS A 101 -10.19 8.45 -6.49
CA HIS A 101 -8.80 8.91 -6.46
C HIS A 101 -7.92 8.36 -7.60
N ILE A 102 -8.23 7.19 -8.17
CA ILE A 102 -7.62 6.74 -9.43
C ILE A 102 -7.94 7.73 -10.55
N ALA A 103 -9.21 8.17 -10.63
CA ALA A 103 -9.60 9.20 -11.59
C ALA A 103 -8.96 10.56 -11.26
N GLY A 104 -8.82 10.90 -9.97
CA GLY A 104 -8.14 12.11 -9.50
C GLY A 104 -6.64 12.12 -9.81
N MET A 105 -5.95 10.97 -9.78
CA MET A 105 -4.58 10.86 -10.25
C MET A 105 -4.47 11.25 -11.73
N LEU A 106 -5.36 10.76 -12.59
CA LEU A 106 -5.38 11.15 -14.01
C LEU A 106 -5.67 12.65 -14.18
N GLU A 107 -6.64 13.18 -13.43
CA GLU A 107 -7.03 14.59 -13.49
C GLU A 107 -5.88 15.53 -13.11
N THR A 108 -5.09 15.13 -12.11
CA THR A 108 -3.93 15.89 -11.63
C THR A 108 -2.67 15.67 -12.47
N GLY A 109 -2.77 14.90 -13.57
CA GLY A 109 -1.72 14.73 -14.56
C GLY A 109 -0.74 13.58 -14.28
N TRP A 110 -1.13 12.56 -13.52
CA TRP A 110 -0.45 11.26 -13.57
C TRP A 110 -0.83 10.52 -14.83
N SER A 111 0.15 9.82 -15.42
CA SER A 111 -0.11 8.89 -16.50
C SER A 111 -0.84 7.64 -15.98
N PRO A 112 -1.61 6.94 -16.83
CA PRO A 112 -2.17 5.63 -16.46
C PRO A 112 -1.08 4.63 -16.03
N ARG A 113 0.13 4.76 -16.56
CA ARG A 113 1.30 3.96 -16.18
C ARG A 113 1.72 4.18 -14.72
N GLU A 114 1.85 5.44 -14.30
CA GLU A 114 2.21 5.76 -12.91
C GLU A 114 1.12 5.32 -11.92
N VAL A 115 -0.15 5.36 -12.32
CA VAL A 115 -1.25 4.78 -11.55
C VAL A 115 -1.06 3.27 -11.41
N VAL A 116 -0.80 2.55 -12.50
CA VAL A 116 -0.56 1.09 -12.46
C VAL A 116 0.62 0.73 -11.57
N GLU A 117 1.73 1.45 -11.68
CA GLU A 117 2.92 1.20 -10.85
C GLU A 117 2.68 1.52 -9.37
N THR A 118 1.85 2.51 -9.04
CA THR A 118 1.43 2.80 -7.65
C THR A 118 0.63 1.63 -7.05
N LEU A 119 -0.32 1.11 -7.82
CA LEU A 119 -1.19 0.02 -7.40
C LEU A 119 -0.44 -1.31 -7.31
N LEU A 120 0.44 -1.60 -8.27
CA LEU A 120 1.30 -2.79 -8.26
C LEU A 120 2.30 -2.75 -7.10
N HIS A 121 2.84 -1.57 -6.76
CA HIS A 121 3.73 -1.41 -5.60
C HIS A 121 3.10 -1.89 -4.29
N SER A 122 1.77 -1.78 -4.16
CA SER A 122 1.05 -2.25 -2.97
C SER A 122 1.12 -3.77 -2.76
N VAL A 123 1.56 -4.57 -3.75
CA VAL A 123 1.80 -6.02 -3.59
C VAL A 123 2.75 -6.31 -2.42
N VAL A 124 3.79 -5.48 -2.23
CA VAL A 124 4.79 -5.68 -1.17
C VAL A 124 4.23 -5.36 0.22
N TYR A 125 3.29 -4.42 0.31
CA TYR A 125 2.82 -3.86 1.58
C TYR A 125 1.42 -4.38 1.98
N GLY A 126 0.48 -4.35 1.04
CA GLY A 126 -0.90 -4.81 1.20
C GLY A 126 -1.16 -6.24 0.72
N GLY A 127 -0.29 -6.78 -0.14
CA GLY A 127 -0.42 -8.11 -0.74
C GLY A 127 -1.17 -8.13 -2.08
N PHE A 128 -1.07 -9.25 -2.81
CA PHE A 128 -1.71 -9.43 -4.12
C PHE A 128 -3.21 -9.16 -4.14
N PRO A 129 -4.05 -9.61 -3.17
CA PRO A 129 -5.49 -9.32 -3.18
C PRO A 129 -5.82 -7.84 -3.38
N PHE A 130 -5.09 -6.96 -2.72
CA PHE A 130 -5.33 -5.51 -2.73
C PHE A 130 -4.91 -4.87 -4.06
N ALA A 131 -3.74 -5.23 -4.56
CA ALA A 131 -3.27 -4.77 -5.85
C ALA A 131 -4.16 -5.25 -7.00
N LEU A 132 -4.65 -6.50 -6.94
CA LEU A 132 -5.53 -7.08 -7.94
C LEU A 132 -6.88 -6.37 -7.99
N ASP A 133 -7.53 -6.19 -6.83
CA ASP A 133 -8.80 -5.47 -6.75
C ASP A 133 -8.67 -4.03 -7.28
N ALA A 134 -7.60 -3.34 -6.89
CA ALA A 134 -7.32 -1.99 -7.36
C ALA A 134 -7.02 -1.94 -8.86
N MET A 135 -6.32 -2.94 -9.42
CA MET A 135 -6.08 -3.04 -10.86
C MET A 135 -7.40 -3.18 -11.64
N LEU A 136 -8.33 -3.99 -11.16
CA LEU A 136 -9.63 -4.16 -11.82
C LEU A 136 -10.41 -2.83 -11.81
N LEU A 137 -10.42 -2.11 -10.69
CA LEU A 137 -11.01 -0.77 -10.61
C LEU A 137 -10.32 0.23 -11.55
N ALA A 138 -8.99 0.19 -11.64
CA ALA A 138 -8.24 1.05 -12.56
C ALA A 138 -8.59 0.77 -14.02
N ARG A 139 -8.75 -0.51 -14.37
CA ARG A 139 -9.18 -0.93 -15.72
C ARG A 139 -10.53 -0.34 -16.09
N ASP A 140 -11.49 -0.38 -15.18
CA ASP A 140 -12.82 0.21 -15.40
C ASP A 140 -12.72 1.73 -15.59
N VAL A 141 -11.96 2.42 -14.73
CA VAL A 141 -11.74 3.87 -14.85
C VAL A 141 -11.06 4.24 -16.17
N PHE A 142 -10.06 3.47 -16.60
CA PHE A 142 -9.34 3.71 -17.85
C PHE A 142 -10.24 3.49 -19.07
N ALA A 143 -11.05 2.43 -19.06
CA ALA A 143 -12.01 2.15 -20.12
C ALA A 143 -13.04 3.29 -20.25
N GLU A 144 -13.58 3.79 -19.13
CA GLU A 144 -14.54 4.90 -19.13
C GLU A 144 -13.91 6.23 -19.59
N ARG A 145 -12.65 6.48 -19.24
CA ARG A 145 -11.91 7.67 -19.66
C ARG A 145 -11.32 7.55 -21.07
N GLY A 146 -11.42 6.38 -21.71
CA GLY A 146 -10.85 6.11 -23.03
C GLY A 146 -9.31 6.21 -23.06
N VAL A 147 -8.64 5.92 -21.94
CA VAL A 147 -7.18 5.97 -21.82
C VAL A 147 -6.58 4.57 -21.82
N THR A 148 -5.36 4.45 -22.36
CA THR A 148 -4.60 3.19 -22.35
C THR A 148 -3.30 3.37 -21.59
N VAL A 149 -2.79 2.29 -21.00
CA VAL A 149 -1.58 2.32 -20.16
C VAL A 149 -0.28 2.49 -20.99
N GLY A 150 -0.39 2.41 -22.32
CA GLY A 150 0.77 2.31 -23.22
C GLY A 150 1.49 0.97 -23.08
N THR A 151 2.46 0.73 -23.96
CA THR A 151 3.33 -0.46 -23.93
C THR A 151 4.66 -0.13 -23.25
N GLY A 152 5.26 -1.10 -22.57
CA GLY A 152 6.65 -0.99 -22.10
C GLY A 152 6.83 -0.39 -20.71
N THR A 153 6.46 -1.16 -19.68
CA THR A 153 7.31 -1.36 -18.50
C THR A 153 7.15 -2.81 -18.09
N GLY A 154 8.28 -3.51 -18.05
CA GLY A 154 8.41 -4.92 -17.70
C GLY A 154 9.07 -5.07 -16.33
N ARG A 155 9.28 -6.32 -15.91
CA ARG A 155 10.30 -6.64 -14.90
C ARG A 155 11.61 -5.90 -15.22
N PRO A 156 12.31 -5.33 -14.22
CA PRO A 156 13.55 -4.62 -14.47
C PRO A 156 14.60 -5.54 -15.13
N ASP A 157 15.38 -4.97 -16.05
CA ASP A 157 16.50 -5.68 -16.66
C ASP A 157 17.64 -5.80 -15.66
N GLY A 158 18.10 -7.03 -15.40
CA GLY A 158 19.23 -7.29 -14.52
C GLY A 158 19.03 -8.52 -13.66
N ASP A 159 20.00 -8.77 -12.78
CA ASP A 159 19.88 -9.78 -11.74
C ASP A 159 19.11 -9.19 -10.55
N ASP A 160 18.01 -9.83 -10.14
CA ASP A 160 17.13 -9.30 -9.09
C ASP A 160 17.88 -9.13 -7.75
N TRP A 161 18.85 -10.00 -7.45
CA TRP A 161 19.63 -9.87 -6.22
C TRP A 161 20.51 -8.62 -6.27
N VAL A 162 21.23 -8.39 -7.37
CA VAL A 162 22.04 -7.18 -7.57
C VAL A 162 21.16 -5.92 -7.46
N LEU A 163 20.07 -5.88 -8.23
CA LEU A 163 19.12 -4.77 -8.24
C LEU A 163 18.54 -4.51 -6.84
N GLY A 164 18.23 -5.58 -6.10
CA GLY A 164 17.66 -5.51 -4.76
C GLY A 164 18.64 -4.93 -3.74
N VAL A 165 19.91 -5.37 -3.77
CA VAL A 165 20.96 -4.85 -2.89
C VAL A 165 21.24 -3.38 -3.20
N GLU A 166 21.38 -3.01 -4.47
CA GLU A 166 21.61 -1.61 -4.86
C GLU A 166 20.48 -0.71 -4.40
N GLN A 167 19.23 -1.14 -4.60
CA GLN A 167 18.05 -0.40 -4.21
C GLN A 167 17.94 -0.25 -2.69
N LEU A 168 18.20 -1.31 -1.93
CA LEU A 168 18.25 -1.29 -0.46
C LEU A 168 19.29 -0.29 0.06
N LEU A 169 20.51 -0.28 -0.50
CA LEU A 169 21.56 0.64 -0.07
C LEU A 169 21.22 2.09 -0.40
N LYS A 170 20.56 2.33 -1.54
CA LYS A 170 20.13 3.66 -1.98
C LYS A 170 19.11 4.29 -1.02
N THR A 171 18.20 3.49 -0.48
CA THR A 171 17.07 3.98 0.34
C THR A 171 17.32 3.83 1.84
N GLY A 172 18.06 2.80 2.27
CA GLY A 172 18.28 2.47 3.68
C GLY A 172 19.70 2.66 4.21
N GLY A 173 20.67 3.03 3.37
CA GLY A 173 22.03 3.33 3.83
C GLY A 173 22.71 2.18 4.58
N ASP A 174 23.37 2.49 5.69
CA ASP A 174 24.12 1.53 6.51
C ASP A 174 23.25 0.46 7.16
N ASP A 175 22.02 0.80 7.56
CA ASP A 175 21.07 -0.15 8.15
C ASP A 175 20.64 -1.19 7.13
N ALA A 176 20.35 -0.76 5.90
CA ALA A 176 20.14 -1.68 4.79
C ALA A 176 21.40 -2.51 4.49
N GLY A 177 22.58 -1.92 4.53
CA GLY A 177 23.84 -2.65 4.40
C GLY A 177 24.02 -3.73 5.47
N ALA A 178 23.63 -3.44 6.72
CA ALA A 178 23.64 -4.41 7.81
C ALA A 178 22.63 -5.54 7.60
N PHE A 179 21.44 -5.23 7.09
CA PHE A 179 20.48 -6.25 6.67
C PHE A 179 21.08 -7.16 5.59
N VAL A 180 21.63 -6.61 4.50
CA VAL A 180 22.16 -7.42 3.41
C VAL A 180 23.33 -8.31 3.87
N ARG A 181 24.24 -7.80 4.71
CA ARG A 181 25.30 -8.63 5.32
C ARG A 181 24.74 -9.82 6.09
N ARG A 182 23.70 -9.61 6.90
CA ARG A 182 23.01 -10.67 7.64
C ARG A 182 22.42 -11.74 6.70
N VAL A 183 21.83 -11.30 5.58
CA VAL A 183 21.30 -12.23 4.57
C VAL A 183 22.42 -13.09 3.99
N ILE A 184 23.55 -12.50 3.63
CA ILE A 184 24.72 -13.22 3.09
C ILE A 184 25.29 -14.21 4.11
N GLU A 185 25.39 -13.79 5.37
CA GLU A 185 25.86 -14.63 6.47
C GLU A 185 24.88 -15.76 6.83
N GLY A 186 23.65 -15.73 6.30
CA GLY A 186 22.60 -16.69 6.63
C GLY A 186 22.17 -16.64 8.10
N SER A 187 22.38 -15.50 8.77
CA SER A 187 22.11 -15.34 10.20
C SER A 187 20.71 -14.80 10.52
N GLY A 188 19.88 -14.59 9.49
CA GLY A 188 18.49 -14.19 9.63
C GLY A 188 17.54 -15.34 10.01
N PRO A 189 16.27 -15.02 10.33
CA PRO A 189 15.31 -15.98 10.85
C PRO A 189 14.82 -16.99 9.80
N SER A 190 14.93 -16.65 8.51
CA SER A 190 14.57 -17.54 7.40
C SER A 190 15.34 -17.12 6.13
N PRO A 191 16.21 -17.99 5.59
CA PRO A 191 16.93 -17.70 4.35
C PRO A 191 16.02 -17.37 3.18
N ASP A 192 14.86 -18.03 3.08
CA ASP A 192 13.90 -17.77 2.01
C ASP A 192 13.21 -16.41 2.15
N LEU A 193 12.83 -16.01 3.36
CA LEU A 193 12.22 -14.70 3.58
C LEU A 193 13.21 -13.58 3.28
N ASP A 194 14.46 -13.75 3.73
CA ASP A 194 15.53 -12.79 3.47
C ASP A 194 15.81 -12.66 1.97
N ARG A 195 15.90 -13.79 1.25
CA ARG A 195 16.05 -13.81 -0.21
C ARG A 195 14.89 -13.12 -0.91
N LEU A 196 13.64 -13.47 -0.62
CA LEU A 196 12.46 -12.86 -1.26
C LEU A 196 12.36 -11.36 -0.97
N THR A 197 12.83 -10.92 0.20
CA THR A 197 12.89 -9.50 0.53
C THR A 197 13.88 -8.78 -0.40
N VAL A 198 15.05 -9.36 -0.66
CA VAL A 198 16.05 -8.75 -1.54
C VAL A 198 15.61 -8.85 -3.00
N GLU A 199 15.30 -10.05 -3.49
CA GLU A 199 15.04 -10.31 -4.92
C GLU A 199 13.66 -9.83 -5.37
N PHE A 200 12.59 -10.32 -4.75
CA PHE A 200 11.25 -9.99 -5.23
C PHE A 200 10.85 -8.57 -4.83
N ALA A 201 10.90 -8.23 -3.54
CA ALA A 201 10.44 -6.92 -3.11
C ALA A 201 11.36 -5.82 -3.69
N HIS A 202 12.66 -5.86 -3.39
CA HIS A 202 13.56 -4.78 -3.79
C HIS A 202 14.11 -4.94 -5.21
N GLY A 203 14.46 -6.16 -5.63
CA GLY A 203 15.03 -6.44 -6.95
C GLY A 203 14.03 -6.29 -8.09
N GLU A 204 12.83 -6.83 -7.93
CA GLU A 204 11.79 -6.76 -8.94
C GLU A 204 10.90 -5.54 -8.73
N ILE A 205 10.09 -5.50 -7.66
CA ILE A 205 9.01 -4.52 -7.52
C ILE A 205 9.52 -3.07 -7.39
N TRP A 206 10.52 -2.83 -6.54
CA TRP A 206 11.05 -1.48 -6.33
C TRP A 206 11.79 -0.91 -7.55
N ASN A 207 12.44 -1.76 -8.35
CA ASN A 207 13.19 -1.35 -9.53
C ASN A 207 12.33 -1.26 -10.80
N ARG A 208 11.02 -1.57 -10.73
CA ARG A 208 10.12 -1.42 -11.87
C ARG A 208 10.13 0.02 -12.40
N PRO A 209 10.30 0.21 -13.73
CA PRO A 209 10.19 1.53 -14.32
C PRO A 209 8.74 2.02 -14.33
N GLY A 210 8.56 3.33 -14.55
CA GLY A 210 7.24 3.93 -14.73
C GLY A 210 6.71 4.70 -13.53
N LEU A 211 7.31 4.57 -12.34
CA LEU A 211 7.12 5.49 -11.21
C LEU A 211 8.48 5.89 -10.67
N ALA A 212 8.72 7.20 -10.51
CA ALA A 212 10.01 7.69 -10.00
C ALA A 212 10.25 7.17 -8.58
N LEU A 213 11.51 6.86 -8.26
CA LEU A 213 11.86 6.34 -6.94
C LEU A 213 11.44 7.28 -5.81
N LYS A 214 11.58 8.60 -6.01
CA LYS A 214 11.12 9.61 -5.06
C LYS A 214 9.63 9.43 -4.75
N ASP A 215 8.78 9.32 -5.77
CA ASP A 215 7.33 9.13 -5.59
C ASP A 215 6.99 7.77 -4.97
N ARG A 216 7.71 6.71 -5.38
CA ARG A 216 7.54 5.35 -4.84
C ARG A 216 7.82 5.30 -3.32
N GLU A 217 8.84 6.01 -2.84
CA GLU A 217 9.11 6.12 -1.40
C GLU A 217 8.00 6.83 -0.63
N LEU A 218 7.45 7.92 -1.19
CA LEU A 218 6.36 8.64 -0.53
C LEU A 218 5.09 7.80 -0.44
N ALA A 219 4.74 7.11 -1.52
CA ALA A 219 3.64 6.16 -1.54
C ALA A 219 3.85 5.06 -0.50
N THR A 220 5.07 4.54 -0.40
CA THR A 220 5.43 3.51 0.58
C THR A 220 5.25 3.98 2.02
N LEU A 221 5.77 5.16 2.35
CA LEU A 221 5.62 5.74 3.69
C LEU A 221 4.14 5.84 4.07
N ALA A 222 3.30 6.30 3.13
CA ALA A 222 1.86 6.36 3.34
C ALA A 222 1.23 4.98 3.59
N MET A 223 1.60 3.96 2.79
CA MET A 223 1.13 2.57 2.96
C MET A 223 1.53 2.00 4.33
N VAL A 224 2.79 2.16 4.75
CA VAL A 224 3.30 1.65 6.02
C VAL A 224 2.58 2.30 7.21
N ILE A 225 2.33 3.61 7.15
CA ILE A 225 1.54 4.31 8.18
C ILE A 225 0.10 3.78 8.19
N ALA A 226 -0.49 3.54 7.02
CA ALA A 226 -1.85 3.01 6.88
C ALA A 226 -2.01 1.55 7.30
N ILE A 227 -0.94 0.75 7.36
CA ILE A 227 -0.97 -0.59 7.94
C ILE A 227 -0.91 -0.51 9.48
N GLY A 228 -0.13 0.43 10.02
CA GLY A 228 -0.01 0.69 11.46
C GLY A 228 0.85 -0.34 12.21
N ASN A 229 1.27 0.00 13.44
CA ASN A 229 2.12 -0.83 14.32
C ASN A 229 3.48 -1.24 13.70
N LEU A 230 4.09 -0.33 12.94
CA LEU A 230 5.32 -0.59 12.20
C LEU A 230 6.37 0.52 12.41
N ASP A 231 6.60 0.94 13.65
CA ASP A 231 7.46 2.09 14.00
C ASP A 231 8.84 2.05 13.33
N SER A 232 9.51 0.90 13.36
CA SER A 232 10.82 0.73 12.71
C SER A 232 10.76 0.87 11.19
N ARG A 233 9.63 0.52 10.56
CA ARG A 233 9.41 0.71 9.12
C ARG A 233 9.05 2.16 8.80
N VAL A 234 8.29 2.84 9.66
CA VAL A 234 8.04 4.28 9.53
C VAL A 234 9.36 5.03 9.58
N ARG A 235 10.23 4.74 10.57
CA ARG A 235 11.58 5.35 10.65
C ARG A 235 12.36 5.14 9.36
N PHE A 236 12.47 3.90 8.90
CA PHE A 236 13.17 3.55 7.67
C PHE A 236 12.66 4.34 6.46
N HIS A 237 11.34 4.41 6.24
CA HIS A 237 10.79 5.10 5.07
C HIS A 237 10.79 6.63 5.20
N VAL A 238 10.80 7.20 6.42
CA VAL A 238 11.06 8.64 6.60
C VAL A 238 12.49 8.98 6.19
N GLU A 239 13.48 8.18 6.62
CA GLU A 239 14.87 8.35 6.16
C GLU A 239 15.00 8.18 4.65
N ALA A 240 14.38 7.15 4.07
CA ALA A 240 14.39 6.90 2.64
C ALA A 240 13.75 8.03 1.83
N CYS A 241 12.65 8.60 2.33
CA CYS A 241 12.04 9.80 1.73
C CYS A 241 13.02 10.98 1.71
N LEU A 242 13.71 11.23 2.83
CA LEU A 242 14.71 12.29 2.91
C LEU A 242 15.90 12.03 1.96
N ARG A 243 16.41 10.79 1.87
CA ARG A 243 17.50 10.40 0.95
C ARG A 243 17.12 10.57 -0.52
N THR A 244 15.86 10.31 -0.86
CA THR A 244 15.33 10.43 -2.23
C THR A 244 14.88 11.85 -2.58
N GLY A 245 15.04 12.80 -1.65
CA GLY A 245 14.87 14.22 -1.89
C GLY A 245 13.51 14.79 -1.52
N TRP A 246 12.72 14.10 -0.69
CA TRP A 246 11.61 14.74 0.03
C TRP A 246 12.14 15.57 1.20
N THR A 247 11.45 16.66 1.49
CA THR A 247 11.77 17.53 2.61
C THR A 247 10.98 17.15 3.86
N ARG A 248 11.49 17.53 5.03
CA ARG A 248 10.74 17.47 6.30
C ARG A 248 9.35 18.11 6.17
N ALA A 249 9.23 19.21 5.44
CA ALA A 249 7.96 19.91 5.24
C ALA A 249 6.97 19.08 4.42
N GLU A 250 7.40 18.48 3.30
CA GLU A 250 6.54 17.62 2.47
C GLU A 250 6.12 16.34 3.21
N ILE A 251 7.02 15.70 3.97
CA ILE A 251 6.69 14.54 4.80
C ILE A 251 5.70 14.94 5.91
N THR A 252 5.84 16.14 6.47
CA THR A 252 4.86 16.66 7.46
C THR A 252 3.48 16.85 6.83
N GLU A 253 3.39 17.29 5.58
CA GLU A 253 2.11 17.40 4.86
C GLU A 253 1.47 16.04 4.58
N LEU A 254 2.27 15.00 4.30
CA LEU A 254 1.77 13.61 4.26
C LEU A 254 1.17 13.23 5.62
N LEU A 255 1.89 13.44 6.73
CA LEU A 255 1.42 13.11 8.07
C LEU A 255 0.13 13.84 8.44
N ILE A 256 -0.02 15.11 8.05
CA ILE A 256 -1.24 15.92 8.26
C ILE A 256 -2.43 15.36 7.46
N GLN A 257 -2.19 14.78 6.29
CA GLN A 257 -3.23 14.20 5.45
C GLN A 257 -3.72 12.83 5.95
N MET A 258 -2.85 12.03 6.57
CA MET A 258 -3.18 10.65 6.98
C MET A 258 -4.48 10.54 7.82
N PRO A 259 -4.76 11.40 8.83
CA PRO A 259 -5.99 11.31 9.62
C PRO A 259 -7.29 11.35 8.81
N VAL A 260 -7.29 11.93 7.60
CA VAL A 260 -8.46 11.97 6.72
C VAL A 260 -8.84 10.58 6.23
N TYR A 261 -7.86 9.68 6.03
CA TYR A 261 -8.08 8.35 5.46
C TYR A 261 -8.01 7.22 6.46
N ILE A 262 -7.10 7.30 7.44
CA ILE A 262 -6.85 6.23 8.41
C ILE A 262 -7.28 6.58 9.83
N GLY A 263 -7.83 7.78 10.02
CA GLY A 263 -8.24 8.27 11.33
C GLY A 263 -7.07 8.73 12.20
N TRP A 264 -7.42 9.55 13.20
CA TRP A 264 -6.46 10.21 14.08
C TRP A 264 -5.56 9.25 14.88
N PRO A 265 -6.10 8.23 15.59
CA PRO A 265 -5.27 7.38 16.44
C PRO A 265 -4.17 6.66 15.66
N GLN A 266 -4.49 6.18 14.46
CA GLN A 266 -3.53 5.47 13.63
C GLN A 266 -2.51 6.40 12.99
N ALA A 267 -2.93 7.56 12.48
CA ALA A 267 -2.00 8.54 11.94
C ALA A 267 -0.99 9.05 12.99
N LEU A 268 -1.42 9.20 14.25
CA LEU A 268 -0.56 9.67 15.34
C LEU A 268 0.57 8.71 15.70
N THR A 269 0.45 7.41 15.43
CA THR A 269 1.53 6.46 15.74
C THR A 269 2.79 6.72 14.89
N ALA A 270 2.65 7.38 13.74
CA ALA A 270 3.76 7.71 12.86
C ALA A 270 4.54 8.97 13.30
N VAL A 271 3.97 9.80 14.19
CA VAL A 271 4.55 11.11 14.54
C VAL A 271 5.85 10.98 15.32
N ALA A 272 5.88 10.17 16.38
CA ALA A 272 7.09 10.00 17.18
C ALA A 272 8.25 9.39 16.36
N PRO A 273 8.07 8.29 15.62
CA PRO A 273 9.09 7.77 14.70
C PRO A 273 9.63 8.82 13.72
N ALA A 274 8.77 9.65 13.14
CA ALA A 274 9.20 10.69 12.20
C ALA A 274 9.99 11.82 12.89
N LEU A 275 9.55 12.25 14.08
CA LEU A 275 10.25 13.28 14.87
C LEU A 275 11.65 12.83 15.28
N ASP A 276 11.80 11.58 15.69
CA ASP A 276 13.11 11.03 16.04
C ASP A 276 14.06 11.07 14.85
N VAL A 277 13.60 10.62 13.67
CA VAL A 277 14.41 10.69 12.44
C VAL A 277 14.77 12.12 12.08
N PHE A 278 13.84 13.07 12.18
CA PHE A 278 14.14 14.49 11.91
C PHE A 278 15.20 15.05 12.87
N ALA A 279 15.12 14.70 14.16
CA ALA A 279 16.11 15.14 15.15
C ALA A 279 17.50 14.52 14.89
N GLU A 280 17.55 13.24 14.52
CA GLU A 280 18.79 12.54 14.18
C GLU A 280 19.45 13.13 12.93
N VAL A 281 18.67 13.41 11.89
CA VAL A 281 19.15 14.03 10.64
C VAL A 281 19.58 15.49 10.87
N GLU A 282 18.90 16.24 11.72
CA GLU A 282 19.33 17.60 12.09
C GLU A 282 20.64 17.61 12.88
N ALA A 283 20.86 16.60 13.72
CA ALA A 283 22.06 16.49 14.55
C ALA A 283 23.30 15.98 13.79
N GLY A 284 23.12 15.01 12.88
CA GLY A 284 24.23 14.28 12.25
C GLY A 284 24.19 14.19 10.73
N GLY A 285 23.13 14.67 10.09
CA GLY A 285 22.85 14.44 8.67
C GLY A 285 22.43 12.98 8.38
N LEU A 286 22.09 12.70 7.13
CA LEU A 286 21.91 11.33 6.66
C LEU A 286 23.27 10.74 6.29
N ALA A 287 23.73 9.75 7.04
CA ALA A 287 24.95 9.04 6.69
C ALA A 287 24.80 8.38 5.30
N ALA A 288 25.76 8.67 4.41
CA ALA A 288 25.90 7.94 3.17
C ALA A 288 26.24 6.47 3.49
N PRO A 289 25.76 5.50 2.70
CA PRO A 289 26.13 4.11 2.89
C PRO A 289 27.66 3.93 2.85
N SER A 290 28.20 3.34 3.91
CA SER A 290 29.61 3.00 4.11
C SER A 290 30.09 1.86 3.21
N LEU A 291 29.18 1.12 2.58
CA LEU A 291 29.46 0.08 1.60
C LEU A 291 28.94 0.46 0.21
N THR A 292 29.71 0.08 -0.82
CA THR A 292 29.24 0.09 -2.20
C THR A 292 28.58 -1.25 -2.54
N GLY A 293 27.47 -1.23 -3.29
CA GLY A 293 26.69 -2.43 -3.63
C GLY A 293 27.50 -3.55 -4.31
N GLU A 294 28.52 -3.18 -5.08
CA GLU A 294 29.39 -4.11 -5.82
C GLU A 294 30.10 -5.16 -4.93
N ALA A 295 30.51 -4.79 -3.71
CA ALA A 295 31.24 -5.69 -2.81
C ALA A 295 30.34 -6.77 -2.16
N ILE A 296 29.03 -6.52 -2.14
CA ILE A 296 28.01 -7.33 -1.46
C ILE A 296 27.22 -8.17 -2.49
N ALA A 297 26.90 -7.58 -3.64
CA ALA A 297 26.07 -8.20 -4.67
C ALA A 297 26.74 -9.39 -5.38
N THR A 298 28.07 -9.45 -5.40
CA THR A 298 28.86 -10.49 -6.11
C THR A 298 29.05 -11.80 -5.34
N GLN A 299 28.55 -11.91 -4.10
CA GLN A 299 28.84 -13.07 -3.22
C GLN A 299 27.82 -14.21 -3.31
N ARG A 300 26.78 -14.11 -4.15
CA ARG A 300 25.77 -15.16 -4.31
C ARG A 300 26.14 -16.15 -5.44
N SER A 301 25.90 -17.43 -5.18
CA SER A 301 26.38 -18.56 -5.98
C SER A 301 25.50 -18.92 -7.19
N GLN A 302 24.17 -18.73 -7.18
CA GLN A 302 23.31 -19.16 -8.31
C GLN A 302 22.04 -18.30 -8.45
N SER A 303 21.88 -17.66 -9.61
CA SER A 303 20.61 -17.14 -10.12
C SER A 303 19.82 -18.27 -10.81
N GLU A 304 18.51 -18.35 -10.58
CA GLU A 304 17.66 -19.28 -11.31
C GLU A 304 17.08 -18.62 -12.56
N PRO A 305 16.99 -19.29 -13.73
CA PRO A 305 16.35 -18.73 -14.91
C PRO A 305 14.86 -18.44 -14.68
N ASP A 306 14.37 -17.30 -15.19
CA ASP A 306 12.97 -16.87 -15.04
C ASP A 306 11.93 -17.91 -15.46
N ASP A 307 12.18 -18.62 -16.54
CA ASP A 307 11.25 -19.65 -17.03
C ASP A 307 11.13 -20.84 -16.06
N ALA A 308 12.15 -21.13 -15.25
CA ALA A 308 12.06 -22.19 -14.25
C ALA A 308 11.09 -21.82 -13.13
N ARG A 309 11.13 -20.56 -12.66
CA ARG A 309 10.19 -20.03 -11.66
C ARG A 309 8.76 -20.00 -12.19
N PHE A 310 8.57 -19.54 -13.42
CA PHE A 310 7.27 -19.52 -14.09
C PHE A 310 6.70 -20.94 -14.26
N ASN A 311 7.50 -21.89 -14.78
CA ASN A 311 7.07 -23.26 -15.01
C ASN A 311 6.71 -24.01 -13.72
N ARG A 312 7.45 -23.75 -12.62
CA ARG A 312 7.04 -24.23 -11.29
C ARG A 312 5.69 -23.63 -10.88
N GLY A 313 5.49 -22.35 -11.09
CA GLY A 313 4.24 -21.66 -10.83
C GLY A 313 3.07 -22.27 -11.57
N VAL A 314 3.21 -22.48 -12.88
CA VAL A 314 2.20 -23.16 -13.71
C VAL A 314 1.89 -24.55 -13.18
N SER A 315 2.91 -25.31 -12.78
CA SER A 315 2.73 -26.66 -12.23
C SER A 315 1.99 -26.66 -10.89
N ALA A 316 2.32 -25.72 -10.00
CA ALA A 316 1.65 -25.55 -8.72
C ALA A 316 0.19 -25.10 -8.91
N MET A 317 -0.07 -24.17 -9.84
CA MET A 317 -1.41 -23.75 -10.20
C MET A 317 -2.25 -24.90 -10.77
N ALA A 318 -1.70 -25.72 -11.66
CA ALA A 318 -2.42 -26.87 -12.23
C ALA A 318 -2.82 -27.90 -11.16
N ALA A 319 -2.12 -27.93 -10.03
CA ALA A 319 -2.43 -28.80 -8.90
C ALA A 319 -3.49 -28.23 -7.94
N THR A 320 -3.80 -26.93 -8.00
CA THR A 320 -4.75 -26.28 -7.09
C THR A 320 -5.94 -25.63 -7.79
N SER A 321 -5.78 -25.16 -9.01
CA SER A 321 -6.75 -24.37 -9.76
C SER A 321 -7.09 -25.02 -11.10
N GLN A 322 -8.32 -24.76 -11.57
CA GLN A 322 -8.74 -25.11 -12.92
C GLN A 322 -8.28 -24.06 -13.96
N VAL A 323 -7.77 -22.91 -13.51
CA VAL A 323 -7.29 -21.83 -14.38
C VAL A 323 -5.82 -22.06 -14.70
N SER A 324 -5.47 -22.04 -16.00
CA SER A 324 -4.06 -22.13 -16.42
C SER A 324 -3.29 -20.87 -16.03
N GLY A 325 -1.99 -21.02 -15.72
CA GLY A 325 -1.12 -19.86 -15.44
C GLY A 325 -1.08 -18.86 -16.61
N GLU A 326 -1.15 -19.35 -17.85
CA GLU A 326 -1.29 -18.52 -19.05
C GLU A 326 -2.59 -17.70 -19.04
N GLY A 327 -3.70 -18.30 -18.62
CA GLY A 327 -4.99 -17.59 -18.47
C GLY A 327 -4.93 -16.47 -17.44
N VAL A 328 -4.17 -16.65 -16.35
CA VAL A 328 -3.94 -15.58 -15.35
C VAL A 328 -3.12 -14.44 -15.94
N VAL A 329 -2.05 -14.73 -16.69
CA VAL A 329 -1.26 -13.70 -17.38
C VAL A 329 -2.12 -12.93 -18.38
N ASP A 330 -2.92 -13.65 -19.17
CA ASP A 330 -3.77 -13.07 -20.20
C ASP A 330 -4.87 -12.17 -19.64
N ALA A 331 -5.38 -12.47 -18.44
CA ALA A 331 -6.39 -11.66 -17.77
C ALA A 331 -5.95 -10.23 -17.42
N PHE A 332 -4.64 -9.96 -17.40
CA PHE A 332 -4.05 -8.65 -17.10
C PHE A 332 -3.25 -8.06 -18.27
N ARG A 333 -3.25 -8.70 -19.44
CA ARG A 333 -2.41 -8.33 -20.59
C ARG A 333 -2.63 -6.88 -21.06
N ASP A 334 -3.85 -6.38 -20.94
CA ASP A 334 -4.27 -5.05 -21.38
C ASP A 334 -3.85 -3.91 -20.41
N ILE A 335 -3.62 -4.22 -19.14
CA ILE A 335 -3.37 -3.22 -18.09
C ILE A 335 -2.00 -3.39 -17.40
N ALA A 336 -1.69 -4.60 -16.94
CA ALA A 336 -0.53 -4.91 -16.10
C ALA A 336 -0.06 -6.37 -16.32
N PRO A 337 0.50 -6.70 -17.50
CA PRO A 337 0.87 -8.09 -17.85
C PRO A 337 1.82 -8.73 -16.82
N ASP A 338 2.74 -7.96 -16.24
CA ASP A 338 3.66 -8.46 -15.22
C ASP A 338 2.96 -8.87 -13.93
N LEU A 339 1.82 -8.27 -13.59
CA LEU A 339 1.09 -8.64 -12.37
C LEU A 339 0.60 -10.09 -12.45
N GLY A 340 0.04 -10.48 -13.60
CA GLY A 340 -0.34 -11.87 -13.85
C GLY A 340 0.87 -12.80 -13.80
N ARG A 341 2.01 -12.37 -14.35
CA ARG A 341 3.26 -13.13 -14.27
C ARG A 341 3.76 -13.29 -12.82
N TYR A 342 3.74 -12.22 -12.02
CA TYR A 342 4.13 -12.27 -10.61
C TYR A 342 3.22 -13.17 -9.77
N ILE A 343 1.92 -13.25 -10.07
CA ILE A 343 1.05 -14.23 -9.40
C ILE A 343 1.57 -15.65 -9.65
N VAL A 344 1.83 -16.00 -10.92
CA VAL A 344 2.32 -17.33 -11.29
C VAL A 344 3.70 -17.59 -10.68
N GLU A 345 4.62 -16.66 -10.86
CA GLU A 345 6.03 -16.82 -10.49
C GLU A 345 6.27 -16.74 -8.99
N PHE A 346 5.79 -15.68 -8.34
CA PHE A 346 6.05 -15.46 -6.92
C PHE A 346 5.06 -16.24 -6.06
N ALA A 347 3.74 -16.03 -6.24
CA ALA A 347 2.78 -16.68 -5.34
C ALA A 347 2.82 -18.20 -5.53
N TYR A 348 2.69 -18.68 -6.78
CA TYR A 348 2.67 -20.13 -7.01
C TYR A 348 4.06 -20.75 -7.11
N GLY A 349 4.97 -20.13 -7.86
CA GLY A 349 6.30 -20.67 -8.16
C GLY A 349 7.31 -20.59 -7.01
N GLU A 350 7.17 -19.62 -6.10
CA GLU A 350 8.08 -19.40 -4.96
C GLU A 350 7.43 -19.65 -3.60
N VAL A 351 6.12 -19.43 -3.42
CA VAL A 351 5.47 -19.60 -2.09
C VAL A 351 4.72 -20.93 -1.99
N PHE A 352 3.81 -21.24 -2.92
CA PHE A 352 3.02 -22.47 -2.87
C PHE A 352 3.82 -23.74 -3.21
N SER A 353 4.79 -23.63 -4.11
CA SER A 353 5.65 -24.76 -4.53
C SER A 353 6.61 -25.25 -3.43
N ARG A 354 6.78 -24.49 -2.35
CA ARG A 354 7.74 -24.80 -1.28
C ARG A 354 7.40 -26.11 -0.59
N LEU A 355 8.45 -26.85 -0.24
CA LEU A 355 8.35 -28.06 0.55
C LEU A 355 8.01 -27.72 2.02
N GLY A 356 7.45 -28.69 2.75
CA GLY A 356 7.18 -28.59 4.20
C GLY A 356 5.70 -28.45 4.57
N LEU A 357 4.86 -27.96 3.67
CA LEU A 357 3.39 -27.99 3.78
C LEU A 357 2.79 -28.47 2.46
N ASP A 358 1.85 -29.40 2.55
CA ASP A 358 1.08 -29.85 1.37
C ASP A 358 0.12 -28.75 0.87
N LEU A 359 -0.34 -28.90 -0.37
CA LEU A 359 -1.20 -27.90 -1.00
C LEU A 359 -2.53 -27.73 -0.26
N LYS A 360 -3.12 -28.82 0.24
CA LYS A 360 -4.34 -28.79 1.06
C LYS A 360 -4.18 -27.87 2.28
N SER A 361 -3.10 -28.04 3.03
CA SER A 361 -2.82 -27.25 4.24
C SER A 361 -2.56 -25.79 3.90
N ARG A 362 -1.89 -25.51 2.76
CA ARG A 362 -1.65 -24.14 2.28
C ARG A 362 -2.95 -23.44 1.89
N GLU A 363 -3.84 -24.13 1.18
CA GLU A 363 -5.12 -23.56 0.78
C GLU A 363 -6.01 -23.30 2.00
N LEU A 364 -6.09 -24.22 2.96
CA LEU A 364 -6.81 -23.99 4.22
C LEU A 364 -6.23 -22.82 5.03
N ALA A 365 -4.89 -22.70 5.08
CA ALA A 365 -4.24 -21.55 5.71
C ALA A 365 -4.54 -20.24 4.98
N THR A 366 -4.63 -20.27 3.65
CA THR A 366 -4.97 -19.10 2.83
C THR A 366 -6.43 -18.68 3.04
N VAL A 367 -7.37 -19.63 3.07
CA VAL A 367 -8.77 -19.40 3.42
C VAL A 367 -8.89 -18.76 4.81
N ALA A 368 -8.17 -19.27 5.80
CA ALA A 368 -8.14 -18.69 7.14
C ALA A 368 -7.59 -17.26 7.13
N ALA A 369 -6.49 -16.99 6.42
CA ALA A 369 -5.87 -15.67 6.34
C ALA A 369 -6.79 -14.64 5.66
N LEU A 370 -7.43 -15.00 4.55
CA LEU A 370 -8.38 -14.13 3.84
C LEU A 370 -9.65 -13.89 4.67
N THR A 371 -10.13 -14.91 5.39
CA THR A 371 -11.23 -14.75 6.36
C THR A 371 -10.86 -13.79 7.48
N ALA A 372 -9.64 -13.90 8.03
CA ALA A 372 -9.21 -13.08 9.15
C ALA A 372 -9.09 -11.59 8.79
N ARG A 373 -8.66 -11.30 7.56
CA ARG A 373 -8.61 -9.95 6.99
C ARG A 373 -10.00 -9.43 6.64
N GLY A 374 -10.78 -10.21 5.89
CA GLY A 374 -12.20 -9.98 5.63
C GLY A 374 -12.52 -8.59 5.05
N THR A 375 -11.69 -8.11 4.13
CA THR A 375 -11.96 -6.85 3.39
C THR A 375 -12.67 -7.13 2.07
N ALA A 376 -13.19 -6.09 1.42
CA ALA A 376 -13.83 -6.24 0.10
C ALA A 376 -12.87 -6.82 -0.94
N ALA A 377 -11.58 -6.45 -0.89
CA ALA A 377 -10.57 -6.99 -1.79
C ALA A 377 -10.22 -8.47 -1.56
N ASP A 378 -10.58 -9.05 -0.41
CA ASP A 378 -10.34 -10.47 -0.11
C ASP A 378 -11.46 -11.40 -0.63
N GLU A 379 -12.63 -10.87 -1.02
CA GLU A 379 -13.79 -11.68 -1.40
C GLU A 379 -13.54 -12.58 -2.63
N THR A 380 -13.00 -12.02 -3.71
CA THR A 380 -12.70 -12.77 -4.94
C THR A 380 -11.60 -13.80 -4.73
N PRO A 381 -10.44 -13.46 -4.11
CA PRO A 381 -9.43 -14.45 -3.76
C PRO A 381 -9.96 -15.53 -2.82
N LEU A 382 -10.83 -15.20 -1.86
CA LEU A 382 -11.41 -16.19 -0.95
C LEU A 382 -12.23 -17.23 -1.71
N LYS A 383 -13.02 -16.81 -2.71
CA LYS A 383 -13.75 -17.74 -3.58
C LYS A 383 -12.79 -18.72 -4.26
N VAL A 384 -11.73 -18.19 -4.90
CA VAL A 384 -10.71 -18.98 -5.61
C VAL A 384 -10.01 -19.97 -4.67
N HIS A 385 -9.63 -19.54 -3.47
CA HIS A 385 -8.91 -20.39 -2.53
C HIS A 385 -9.81 -21.40 -1.81
N VAL A 386 -11.12 -21.15 -1.68
CA VAL A 386 -12.08 -22.18 -1.24
C VAL A 386 -12.19 -23.27 -2.31
N GLU A 387 -12.32 -22.91 -3.59
CA GLU A 387 -12.33 -23.87 -4.70
C GLU A 387 -11.01 -24.68 -4.73
N ALA A 388 -9.88 -24.00 -4.58
CA ALA A 388 -8.57 -24.63 -4.59
C ALA A 388 -8.35 -25.57 -3.39
N ALA A 389 -8.85 -25.23 -2.20
CA ALA A 389 -8.83 -26.12 -1.05
C ALA A 389 -9.59 -27.42 -1.36
N LEU A 390 -10.75 -27.35 -2.01
CA LEU A 390 -11.52 -28.54 -2.39
C LEU A 390 -10.77 -29.38 -3.44
N ASN A 391 -10.18 -28.73 -4.46
CA ASN A 391 -9.39 -29.41 -5.50
C ASN A 391 -8.18 -30.16 -4.95
N THR A 392 -7.59 -29.64 -3.87
CA THR A 392 -6.43 -30.25 -3.19
C THR A 392 -6.83 -31.31 -2.16
N GLY A 393 -8.13 -31.62 -2.05
CA GLY A 393 -8.65 -32.70 -1.19
C GLY A 393 -9.11 -32.25 0.20
N ALA A 394 -9.30 -30.95 0.44
CA ALA A 394 -10.07 -30.50 1.59
C ALA A 394 -11.55 -30.84 1.42
N THR A 395 -12.20 -31.22 2.52
CA THR A 395 -13.65 -31.39 2.57
C THR A 395 -14.32 -30.04 2.79
N LYS A 396 -15.60 -29.90 2.39
CA LYS A 396 -16.42 -28.74 2.74
C LYS A 396 -16.44 -28.48 4.26
N GLN A 397 -16.37 -29.55 5.07
CA GLN A 397 -16.29 -29.46 6.52
C GLN A 397 -14.96 -28.86 6.99
N GLU A 398 -13.82 -29.29 6.45
CA GLU A 398 -12.51 -28.70 6.80
C GLU A 398 -12.42 -27.22 6.42
N VAL A 399 -12.96 -26.83 5.27
CA VAL A 399 -13.07 -25.41 4.88
C VAL A 399 -13.96 -24.64 5.86
N THR A 400 -15.12 -25.20 6.20
CA THR A 400 -16.06 -24.60 7.17
C THR A 400 -15.38 -24.39 8.52
N GLU A 401 -14.66 -25.40 9.03
CA GLU A 401 -13.94 -25.31 10.29
C GLU A 401 -12.77 -24.31 10.24
N ALA A 402 -12.04 -24.22 9.13
CA ALA A 402 -10.99 -23.20 8.96
C ALA A 402 -11.57 -21.77 9.04
N ILE A 403 -12.73 -21.54 8.44
CA ILE A 403 -13.45 -20.26 8.51
C ILE A 403 -13.98 -20.01 9.92
N LEU A 404 -14.64 -20.99 10.54
CA LEU A 404 -15.18 -20.88 11.91
C LEU A 404 -14.07 -20.68 12.95
N HIS A 405 -12.89 -21.28 12.76
CA HIS A 405 -11.76 -21.12 13.66
C HIS A 405 -11.26 -19.67 13.73
N MET A 406 -11.58 -18.84 12.74
CA MET A 406 -11.25 -17.42 12.77
C MET A 406 -12.14 -16.59 13.69
N LEU A 407 -13.25 -17.14 14.22
CA LEU A 407 -14.15 -16.43 15.15
C LEU A 407 -13.41 -15.74 16.31
N PRO A 408 -12.57 -16.42 17.11
CA PRO A 408 -11.85 -15.80 18.22
C PRO A 408 -10.79 -14.76 17.80
N TYR A 409 -10.32 -14.79 16.54
CA TYR A 409 -9.23 -13.92 16.07
C TYR A 409 -9.69 -12.75 15.21
N ALA A 410 -10.80 -12.91 14.50
CA ALA A 410 -11.30 -11.96 13.50
C ALA A 410 -12.75 -11.51 13.73
N GLY A 411 -13.45 -12.13 14.69
CA GLY A 411 -14.82 -11.78 15.06
C GLY A 411 -15.89 -12.30 14.09
N PHE A 412 -17.15 -12.11 14.48
CA PHE A 412 -18.30 -12.70 13.80
C PHE A 412 -18.54 -12.14 12.40
N SER A 413 -18.40 -10.84 12.19
CA SER A 413 -18.78 -10.20 10.91
C SER A 413 -17.96 -10.72 9.73
N ARG A 414 -16.63 -10.83 9.92
CA ARG A 414 -15.73 -11.34 8.87
C ARG A 414 -15.96 -12.82 8.58
N VAL A 415 -16.16 -13.62 9.63
CA VAL A 415 -16.47 -15.05 9.49
C VAL A 415 -17.81 -15.27 8.77
N GLN A 416 -18.84 -14.49 9.08
CA GLN A 416 -20.14 -14.59 8.39
C GLN A 416 -20.02 -14.25 6.90
N ALA A 417 -19.28 -13.19 6.56
CA ALA A 417 -19.03 -12.83 5.17
C ALA A 417 -18.27 -13.95 4.43
N ALA A 418 -17.21 -14.50 5.04
CA ALA A 418 -16.45 -15.61 4.48
C ALA A 418 -17.31 -16.88 4.30
N MET A 419 -18.19 -17.18 5.26
CA MET A 419 -19.12 -18.30 5.17
C MET A 419 -20.11 -18.13 4.01
N ALA A 420 -20.57 -16.91 3.75
CA ALA A 420 -21.43 -16.61 2.61
C ALA A 420 -20.70 -16.89 1.27
N VAL A 421 -19.43 -16.49 1.16
CA VAL A 421 -18.58 -16.80 -0.01
C VAL A 421 -18.39 -18.30 -0.18
N ALA A 422 -18.02 -19.02 0.89
CA ALA A 422 -17.84 -20.47 0.84
C ALA A 422 -19.14 -21.21 0.46
N THR A 423 -20.29 -20.74 0.95
CA THR A 423 -21.61 -21.30 0.61
C THR A 423 -21.92 -21.19 -0.89
N GLN A 424 -21.53 -20.09 -1.52
CA GLN A 424 -21.67 -19.93 -2.97
C GLN A 424 -20.85 -21.01 -3.71
N VAL A 425 -19.58 -21.18 -3.33
CA VAL A 425 -18.71 -22.22 -3.92
C VAL A 425 -19.27 -23.63 -3.70
N PHE A 426 -19.79 -23.92 -2.51
CA PHE A 426 -20.35 -25.23 -2.20
C PHE A 426 -21.62 -25.56 -3.00
N SER A 427 -22.28 -24.55 -3.53
CA SER A 427 -23.53 -24.67 -4.30
C SER A 427 -23.29 -24.66 -5.81
N ASP A 428 -22.12 -24.21 -6.27
CA ASP A 428 -21.70 -24.31 -7.67
C ASP A 428 -21.43 -25.81 -7.98
N PRO A 429 -22.08 -26.39 -9.01
CA PRO A 429 -22.11 -27.83 -9.28
C PRO A 429 -20.82 -28.44 -9.82
#